data_AF-A0AB36M4L4-F1
#
_entry.id   AF-A0AB36M4L4-F1
#
_cell.length_a   1.000
_cell.length_b   1.000
_cell.length_c   1.000
_cell.angle_alpha   90.00
_cell.angle_beta   90.00
_cell.angle_gamma   90.00
#
_symmetry.space_group_name_H-M   'P 1'
#
loop_
_entity.id
_entity.type
_entity.pdbx_description
1 polymer ?
#
loop_
_entity_poly.entity_id
_entity_poly.type
_entity_poly.pdbx_seq_one_letter_code
_entity_poly.pdbx_strand_id
1 'polypeptide(L)'
;MVTKKNPFTVLTLTATIKKSQSGCCVIVEGSDDIVVYRSLITLYQSKGIKVLAAGGRKNVLDIFDALKDTEHLKKAIFIVDQDSWVFTGIPTEYQHSRIICTSGYSIENDVYIDKDIDTLINGAGVHSSFTSELAIYLRWFSLAITRFISGADEKLDIHPDTIFKNSTTQVTYCTLEAGEIFPQSTYDDLLSNYALKFRGKCLLPLAIRALGSRSGLPKYNHKTIMEETAIVGRGALLNRIFSEVEKLA
;
A
#
# COMPACT_ATOMS: atom_id res chain seq x y z
N MET A 1 0.66 -19.23 -11.67
CA MET A 1 1.69 -18.56 -10.85
C MET A 1 1.89 -19.37 -9.59
N VAL A 2 3.09 -19.89 -9.36
CA VAL A 2 3.42 -20.60 -8.12
C VAL A 2 3.56 -19.54 -7.03
N THR A 3 2.58 -19.44 -6.14
CA THR A 3 2.71 -18.68 -4.89
C THR A 3 3.89 -19.27 -4.12
N LYS A 4 5.04 -18.59 -4.08
CA LYS A 4 6.11 -18.92 -3.15
C LYS A 4 5.51 -18.81 -1.74
N LYS A 5 5.21 -19.96 -1.11
CA LYS A 5 4.87 -20.01 0.31
C LYS A 5 5.98 -19.29 1.06
N ASN A 6 5.63 -18.25 1.81
CA ASN A 6 6.58 -17.57 2.67
C ASN A 6 7.16 -18.62 3.65
N PRO A 7 8.47 -18.90 3.65
CA PRO A 7 9.04 -20.00 4.44
C PRO A 7 8.98 -19.74 5.95
N PHE A 8 8.67 -18.52 6.38
CA PHE A 8 8.61 -18.15 7.78
C PHE A 8 7.17 -17.98 8.25
N THR A 9 6.76 -18.82 9.20
CA THR A 9 5.49 -18.67 9.91
C THR A 9 5.60 -17.55 10.96
N VAL A 10 4.46 -17.00 11.40
CA VAL A 10 4.38 -16.06 12.54
C VAL A 10 5.19 -16.56 13.74
N LEU A 11 5.11 -17.86 14.06
CA LEU A 11 5.87 -18.49 15.13
C LEU A 11 7.38 -18.42 14.91
N THR A 12 7.84 -18.73 13.70
CA THR A 12 9.26 -18.69 13.35
C THR A 12 9.82 -17.27 13.43
N LEU A 13 9.09 -16.28 12.92
CA LEU A 13 9.49 -14.87 12.98
C LEU A 13 9.54 -14.38 14.44
N THR A 14 8.52 -14.69 15.23
CA THR A 14 8.47 -14.37 16.66
C THR A 14 9.67 -14.98 17.40
N ALA A 15 9.95 -16.27 17.19
CA ALA A 15 11.10 -16.94 17.80
C ALA A 15 12.44 -16.32 17.37
N THR A 16 12.54 -15.89 16.09
CA THR A 16 13.73 -15.22 15.55
C THR A 16 13.98 -13.89 16.26
N ILE A 17 12.94 -13.08 16.46
CA ILE A 17 13.02 -11.80 17.17
C ILE A 17 13.46 -12.03 18.63
N LYS A 18 12.81 -12.98 19.33
CA LYS A 18 13.12 -13.30 20.73
C LYS A 18 14.59 -13.70 20.91
N LYS A 19 15.09 -14.58 20.03
CA LYS A 19 16.46 -15.10 20.05
C LYS A 19 17.52 -14.13 19.51
N SER A 20 17.13 -13.02 18.88
CA SER A 20 18.09 -12.04 18.37
C SER A 20 18.94 -11.48 19.50
N GLN A 21 20.26 -11.70 19.43
CA GLN A 21 21.25 -11.31 20.44
C GLN A 21 21.66 -9.84 20.31
N SER A 22 21.63 -9.30 19.08
CA SER A 22 21.92 -7.91 18.76
C SER A 22 21.12 -7.47 17.54
N GLY A 23 20.73 -6.19 17.51
CA GLY A 23 20.01 -5.56 16.40
C GLY A 23 18.49 -5.60 16.50
N CYS A 24 17.85 -4.64 15.82
CA CYS A 24 16.40 -4.53 15.68
C CYS A 24 15.92 -5.27 14.42
N CYS A 25 14.74 -5.87 14.48
CA CYS A 25 14.05 -6.44 13.33
C CYS A 25 12.94 -5.50 12.85
N VAL A 26 12.93 -5.16 11.57
CA VAL A 26 11.82 -4.45 10.93
C VAL A 26 10.94 -5.47 10.24
N ILE A 27 9.69 -5.58 10.66
CA ILE A 27 8.71 -6.54 10.14
C ILE A 27 7.81 -5.81 9.15
N VAL A 28 7.74 -6.33 7.92
CA VAL A 28 6.98 -5.74 6.81
C VAL A 28 5.98 -6.74 6.24
N GLU A 29 4.97 -6.27 5.52
CA GLU A 29 3.92 -7.13 4.97
C GLU A 29 4.41 -8.07 3.88
N GLY A 30 4.77 -7.55 2.70
CA GLY A 30 4.99 -8.34 1.50
C GLY A 30 6.44 -8.34 1.01
N SER A 31 6.74 -9.32 0.14
CA SER A 31 8.00 -9.35 -0.61
C SER A 31 8.01 -8.45 -1.84
N ASP A 32 6.87 -7.90 -2.23
CA ASP A 32 6.80 -6.93 -3.33
C ASP A 32 7.20 -5.53 -2.81
N ASP A 33 6.81 -5.21 -1.57
CA ASP A 33 7.19 -3.99 -0.84
C ASP A 33 8.68 -3.98 -0.47
N ILE A 34 9.31 -5.16 -0.48
CA ILE A 34 10.76 -5.31 -0.31
C ILE A 34 11.54 -4.46 -1.31
N VAL A 35 11.01 -4.06 -2.47
CA VAL A 35 11.77 -3.13 -3.34
C VAL A 35 12.00 -1.79 -2.64
N VAL A 36 10.97 -1.22 -2.00
CA VAL A 36 11.10 0.00 -1.20
C VAL A 36 11.92 -0.25 0.05
N TYR A 37 11.64 -1.37 0.73
CA TYR A 37 12.35 -1.74 1.96
C TYR A 37 13.76 -2.30 1.72
N ARG A 38 14.17 -2.64 0.50
CA ARG A 38 15.55 -3.02 0.15
C ARG A 38 16.47 -1.84 0.32
N SER A 39 16.02 -0.64 -0.02
CA SER A 39 16.75 0.59 0.31
C SER A 39 16.96 0.70 1.82
N LEU A 40 15.96 0.35 2.66
CA LEU A 40 16.16 0.24 4.12
C LEU A 40 17.20 -0.83 4.48
N ILE A 41 17.09 -2.03 3.88
CA ILE A 41 18.05 -3.12 4.13
C ILE A 41 19.46 -2.63 3.82
N THR A 42 19.71 -2.05 2.65
CA THR A 42 21.04 -1.58 2.24
C THR A 42 21.54 -0.46 3.15
N LEU A 43 20.68 0.51 3.50
CA LEU A 43 21.06 1.62 4.40
C LEU A 43 21.37 1.15 5.82
N TYR A 44 20.67 0.13 6.32
CA TYR A 44 20.74 -0.29 7.71
C TYR A 44 21.44 -1.63 7.96
N GLN A 45 21.90 -2.30 6.90
CA GLN A 45 22.71 -3.52 7.02
C GLN A 45 23.99 -3.24 7.82
N SER A 46 24.59 -2.04 7.66
CA SER A 46 25.73 -1.58 8.46
C SER A 46 25.39 -1.37 9.94
N LYS A 47 24.12 -1.16 10.28
CA LYS A 47 23.61 -0.99 11.65
C LYS A 47 23.10 -2.31 12.27
N GLY A 48 23.20 -3.43 11.56
CA GLY A 48 22.74 -4.74 12.04
C GLY A 48 21.21 -4.90 12.10
N ILE A 49 20.46 -4.04 11.42
CA ILE A 49 18.99 -4.11 11.35
C ILE A 49 18.58 -5.16 10.32
N LYS A 50 17.65 -6.05 10.68
CA LYS A 50 17.13 -7.10 9.80
C LYS A 50 15.73 -6.77 9.35
N VAL A 51 15.45 -6.79 8.04
CA VAL A 51 14.09 -6.65 7.52
C VAL A 51 13.51 -8.03 7.23
N LEU A 52 12.32 -8.34 7.78
CA LEU A 52 11.66 -9.63 7.69
C LEU A 52 10.24 -9.46 7.12
N ALA A 53 9.92 -10.15 6.01
CA ALA A 53 8.58 -10.13 5.44
C ALA A 53 7.67 -11.17 6.09
N ALA A 54 6.51 -10.73 6.61
CA ALA A 54 5.57 -11.57 7.34
C ALA A 54 4.52 -12.25 6.44
N GLY A 55 4.36 -11.82 5.19
CA GLY A 55 3.36 -12.35 4.26
C GLY A 55 1.96 -11.76 4.45
N GLY A 56 1.88 -10.45 4.67
CA GLY A 56 0.65 -9.66 4.78
C GLY A 56 0.39 -9.07 6.16
N ARG A 57 -0.41 -8.00 6.22
CA ARG A 57 -0.77 -7.23 7.42
C ARG A 57 -1.13 -8.10 8.62
N LYS A 58 -2.01 -9.09 8.42
CA LYS A 58 -2.47 -9.97 9.50
C LYS A 58 -1.30 -10.61 10.23
N ASN A 59 -0.32 -11.15 9.50
CA ASN A 59 0.83 -11.80 10.11
C ASN A 59 1.75 -10.80 10.81
N VAL A 60 1.90 -9.57 10.29
CA VAL A 60 2.65 -8.50 10.97
C VAL A 60 2.01 -8.19 12.33
N LEU A 61 0.69 -8.02 12.36
CA LEU A 61 -0.08 -7.74 13.58
C LEU A 61 -0.09 -8.93 14.54
N ASP A 62 -0.21 -10.17 14.06
CA ASP A 62 -0.13 -11.37 14.90
C ASP A 62 1.24 -11.46 15.62
N ILE A 63 2.33 -11.08 14.95
CA ILE A 63 3.68 -11.03 15.56
C ILE A 63 3.74 -9.91 16.60
N PHE A 64 3.16 -8.74 16.30
CA PHE A 64 3.06 -7.64 17.27
C PHE A 64 2.30 -8.08 18.52
N ASP A 65 1.12 -8.69 18.35
CA ASP A 65 0.30 -9.19 19.46
C ASP A 65 1.03 -10.23 20.31
N ALA A 66 1.85 -11.09 19.70
CA ALA A 66 2.66 -12.07 20.42
C ALA A 66 3.85 -11.46 21.20
N LEU A 67 4.18 -10.19 20.95
CA LEU A 67 5.35 -9.51 21.52
C LEU A 67 5.00 -8.29 22.38
N LYS A 68 3.85 -7.65 22.18
CA LYS A 68 3.50 -6.33 22.75
C LYS A 68 3.59 -6.27 24.28
N ASP A 69 3.28 -7.37 24.95
CA ASP A 69 3.32 -7.49 26.41
C ASP A 69 4.64 -8.11 26.93
N THR A 70 5.69 -8.12 26.11
CA THR A 70 6.99 -8.74 26.43
C THR A 70 8.13 -7.75 26.30
N GLU A 71 9.24 -8.00 27.01
CA GLU A 71 10.47 -7.20 26.85
C GLU A 71 11.09 -7.30 25.44
N HIS A 72 10.65 -8.28 24.65
CA HIS A 72 11.16 -8.50 23.30
C HIS A 72 10.56 -7.54 22.28
N LEU A 73 9.48 -6.82 22.60
CA LEU A 73 8.90 -5.80 21.71
C LEU A 73 9.95 -4.76 21.28
N LYS A 74 10.86 -4.37 22.18
CA LYS A 74 11.92 -3.40 21.90
C LYS A 74 12.89 -3.83 20.79
N LYS A 75 12.88 -5.12 20.42
CA LYS A 75 13.70 -5.70 19.34
C LYS A 75 12.99 -5.69 17.99
N ALA A 76 11.75 -5.19 17.91
CA ALA A 76 10.95 -5.19 16.70
C ALA A 76 10.35 -3.82 16.39
N ILE A 77 10.29 -3.49 15.11
CA ILE A 77 9.52 -2.37 14.54
C ILE A 77 8.64 -2.99 13.47
N PHE A 78 7.39 -2.56 13.37
CA PHE A 78 6.41 -3.10 12.46
C PHE A 78 6.02 -2.01 11.47
N ILE A 79 6.03 -2.32 10.18
CA ILE A 79 5.51 -1.42 9.14
C ILE A 79 4.31 -2.10 8.50
N VAL A 80 3.19 -1.38 8.46
CA VAL A 80 1.91 -1.87 7.93
C VAL A 80 1.31 -0.84 6.99
N ASP A 81 0.64 -1.31 5.96
CA ASP A 81 -0.23 -0.48 5.14
C ASP A 81 -1.47 -0.10 5.96
N GLN A 82 -1.97 1.13 5.81
CA GLN A 82 -3.26 1.49 6.43
C GLN A 82 -4.40 0.66 5.85
N ASP A 83 -4.35 0.33 4.56
CA ASP A 83 -5.38 -0.41 3.82
C ASP A 83 -6.76 0.23 4.09
N SER A 84 -7.77 -0.55 4.44
CA SER A 84 -9.10 -0.02 4.81
C SER A 84 -9.12 0.89 6.05
N TRP A 85 -8.06 0.94 6.87
CA TRP A 85 -8.00 1.83 8.04
C TRP A 85 -7.97 3.31 7.67
N VAL A 86 -7.68 3.67 6.41
CA VAL A 86 -7.86 5.06 5.94
C VAL A 86 -9.32 5.53 6.00
N PHE A 87 -10.28 4.59 6.03
CA PHE A 87 -11.72 4.87 6.12
C PHE A 87 -12.29 4.65 7.51
N THR A 88 -11.76 3.67 8.27
CA THR A 88 -12.30 3.28 9.59
C THR A 88 -11.50 3.86 10.76
N GLY A 89 -10.30 4.39 10.51
CA GLY A 89 -9.30 4.65 11.53
C GLY A 89 -8.51 3.39 11.92
N ILE A 90 -7.33 3.61 12.50
CA ILE A 90 -6.46 2.55 13.02
C ILE A 90 -7.06 2.03 14.35
N PRO A 91 -7.26 0.71 14.52
CA PRO A 91 -7.74 0.13 15.77
C PRO A 91 -6.86 0.51 16.96
N THR A 92 -7.47 0.74 18.13
CA THR A 92 -6.78 1.30 19.30
C THR A 92 -5.64 0.42 19.79
N GLU A 93 -5.82 -0.90 19.72
CA GLU A 93 -4.82 -1.92 20.06
C GLU A 93 -3.57 -1.88 19.17
N TYR A 94 -3.66 -1.27 17.99
CA TYR A 94 -2.56 -1.12 17.03
C TYR A 94 -2.03 0.32 16.94
N GLN A 95 -2.55 1.25 17.75
CA GLN A 95 -1.99 2.59 17.92
C GLN A 95 -0.80 2.54 18.87
N HIS A 96 0.32 1.99 18.39
CA HIS A 96 1.52 1.78 19.19
C HIS A 96 2.76 2.41 18.54
N SER A 97 3.68 2.96 19.34
CA SER A 97 4.91 3.63 18.85
C SER A 97 5.89 2.71 18.10
N ARG A 98 5.60 1.41 18.03
CA ARG A 98 6.40 0.40 17.32
C ARG A 98 5.75 -0.02 16.00
N ILE A 99 4.53 0.44 15.74
CA ILE A 99 3.81 0.23 14.48
C ILE A 99 3.88 1.54 13.71
N ILE A 100 4.49 1.48 12.53
CA ILE A 100 4.59 2.56 11.57
C ILE A 100 3.60 2.23 10.45
N CYS A 101 2.53 3.01 10.35
CA CYS A 101 1.63 2.88 9.22
C CYS A 101 2.16 3.64 8.00
N THR A 102 1.81 3.23 6.79
CA THR A 102 1.92 4.09 5.60
C THR A 102 1.08 5.35 5.76
N SER A 103 1.36 6.37 4.95
CA SER A 103 0.64 7.64 5.03
C SER A 103 -0.69 7.57 4.28
N GLY A 104 -0.69 6.94 3.10
CA GLY A 104 -1.88 6.55 2.35
C GLY A 104 -2.29 5.10 2.57
N TYR A 105 -3.18 4.62 1.70
CA TYR A 105 -3.78 3.29 1.71
C TYR A 105 -2.72 2.19 1.72
N SER A 106 -1.66 2.32 0.92
CA SER A 106 -0.52 1.39 0.94
C SER A 106 0.78 2.10 0.62
N ILE A 107 1.90 1.38 0.65
CA ILE A 107 3.21 1.93 0.29
C ILE A 107 3.26 2.44 -1.16
N GLU A 108 2.46 1.88 -2.08
CA GLU A 108 2.33 2.39 -3.44
C GLU A 108 1.73 3.81 -3.47
N ASN A 109 0.85 4.16 -2.52
CA ASN A 109 0.30 5.52 -2.41
C ASN A 109 1.38 6.51 -1.98
N ASP A 110 2.19 6.14 -0.98
CA ASP A 110 3.30 6.97 -0.52
C ASP A 110 4.31 7.17 -1.67
N VAL A 111 4.59 6.12 -2.47
CA VAL A 111 5.40 6.20 -3.69
C VAL A 111 4.76 7.09 -4.75
N TYR A 112 3.44 6.96 -5.00
CA TYR A 112 2.73 7.75 -5.99
C TYR A 112 2.88 9.26 -5.72
N ILE A 113 2.75 9.64 -4.45
CA ILE A 113 2.87 11.03 -3.99
C ILE A 113 4.32 11.49 -4.03
N ASP A 114 5.25 10.74 -3.45
CA ASP A 114 6.66 11.12 -3.36
C ASP A 114 7.31 11.23 -4.75
N LYS A 115 6.88 10.40 -5.72
CA LYS A 115 7.32 10.48 -7.12
C LYS A 115 6.64 11.59 -7.92
N ASP A 116 5.60 12.21 -7.37
CA ASP A 116 4.77 13.21 -8.03
C ASP A 116 4.24 12.73 -9.40
N ILE A 117 3.53 11.59 -9.36
CA ILE A 117 2.98 10.96 -10.57
C ILE A 117 1.94 11.87 -11.26
N ASP A 118 1.24 12.73 -10.52
CA ASP A 118 0.30 13.70 -11.10
C ASP A 118 1.02 14.72 -11.99
N THR A 119 2.15 15.28 -11.56
CA THR A 119 2.98 16.14 -12.41
C THR A 119 3.47 15.40 -13.65
N LEU A 120 3.83 14.12 -13.53
CA LEU A 120 4.22 13.30 -14.68
C LEU A 120 3.07 13.09 -15.68
N ILE A 121 1.86 12.80 -15.19
CA ILE A 121 0.63 12.66 -16.00
C ILE A 121 0.31 13.96 -16.73
N ASN A 122 0.42 15.09 -16.04
CA ASN A 122 0.21 16.43 -16.59
C ASN A 122 1.23 16.76 -17.69
N GLY A 123 2.53 16.61 -17.39
CA GLY A 123 3.60 16.86 -18.36
C GLY A 123 3.57 15.91 -19.56
N ALA A 124 3.02 14.71 -19.39
CA ALA A 124 2.78 13.75 -20.46
C ALA A 124 1.56 14.07 -21.34
N GLY A 125 0.73 15.04 -20.96
CA GLY A 125 -0.48 15.43 -21.70
C GLY A 125 -1.62 14.40 -21.64
N VAL A 126 -1.61 13.48 -20.67
CA VAL A 126 -2.61 12.40 -20.53
C VAL A 126 -3.57 12.61 -19.35
N HIS A 127 -3.54 13.79 -18.75
CA HIS A 127 -4.37 14.15 -17.59
C HIS A 127 -5.86 13.93 -17.84
N SER A 128 -6.42 14.51 -18.92
CA SER A 128 -7.87 14.43 -19.16
C SER A 128 -8.38 12.98 -19.29
N SER A 129 -7.63 12.11 -19.96
CA SER A 129 -7.97 10.69 -20.05
C SER A 129 -7.83 9.97 -18.71
N PHE A 130 -6.77 10.28 -17.96
CA PHE A 130 -6.56 9.71 -16.63
C PHE A 130 -7.68 10.09 -15.66
N THR A 131 -8.02 11.38 -15.56
CA THR A 131 -9.08 11.87 -14.66
C THR A 131 -10.44 11.30 -15.01
N SER A 132 -10.73 11.11 -16.30
CA SER A 132 -11.99 10.51 -16.75
C SER A 132 -12.10 9.03 -16.35
N GLU A 133 -11.05 8.23 -16.58
CA GLU A 133 -11.02 6.84 -16.12
C GLU A 133 -11.01 6.77 -14.58
N LEU A 134 -10.24 7.62 -13.90
CA LEU A 134 -10.17 7.69 -12.43
C LEU A 134 -11.56 7.93 -11.83
N ALA A 135 -12.34 8.89 -12.34
CA ALA A 135 -13.68 9.17 -11.82
C ALA A 135 -14.61 7.95 -11.88
N ILE A 136 -14.51 7.13 -12.93
CA ILE A 136 -15.27 5.88 -13.05
C ILE A 136 -14.74 4.83 -12.07
N TYR A 137 -13.42 4.71 -11.96
CA TYR A 137 -12.79 3.71 -11.11
C TYR A 137 -13.08 3.98 -9.63
N LEU A 138 -13.06 5.24 -9.21
CA LEU A 138 -13.43 5.67 -7.87
C LEU A 138 -14.90 5.41 -7.57
N ARG A 139 -15.79 5.43 -8.57
CA ARG A 139 -17.21 5.11 -8.40
C ARG A 139 -17.42 3.64 -8.05
N TRP A 140 -16.70 2.74 -8.72
CA TRP A 140 -16.64 1.33 -8.32
C TRP A 140 -16.07 1.21 -6.90
N PHE A 141 -14.91 1.83 -6.66
CA PHE A 141 -14.20 1.66 -5.40
C PHE A 141 -15.02 2.20 -4.21
N SER A 142 -15.77 3.30 -4.38
CA SER A 142 -16.63 3.84 -3.33
C SER A 142 -17.72 2.86 -2.92
N LEU A 143 -18.31 2.12 -3.88
CA LEU A 143 -19.25 1.04 -3.58
C LEU A 143 -18.55 -0.11 -2.88
N ALA A 144 -17.46 -0.60 -3.49
CA ALA A 144 -16.73 -1.77 -3.02
C ALA A 144 -16.20 -1.58 -1.59
N ILE A 145 -15.60 -0.43 -1.29
CA ILE A 145 -15.08 -0.16 0.05
C ILE A 145 -16.20 0.00 1.08
N THR A 146 -17.34 0.60 0.70
CA THR A 146 -18.48 0.77 1.62
C THR A 146 -19.09 -0.58 1.98
N ARG A 147 -19.21 -1.50 1.02
CA ARG A 147 -19.65 -2.88 1.27
C ARG A 147 -18.64 -3.63 2.14
N PHE A 148 -17.36 -3.52 1.82
CA PHE A 148 -16.28 -4.16 2.55
C PHE A 148 -16.24 -3.74 4.04
N ILE A 149 -16.29 -2.43 4.33
CA ILE A 149 -16.29 -1.94 5.73
C ILE A 149 -17.59 -2.27 6.48
N SER A 150 -18.67 -2.54 5.74
CA SER A 150 -19.94 -3.02 6.30
C SER A 150 -19.95 -4.54 6.56
N GLY A 151 -18.85 -5.24 6.26
CA GLY A 151 -18.65 -6.66 6.53
C GLY A 151 -18.96 -7.61 5.37
N ALA A 152 -19.18 -7.09 4.15
CA ALA A 152 -19.33 -7.93 2.97
C ALA A 152 -17.99 -8.49 2.48
N ASP A 153 -18.03 -9.67 1.84
CA ASP A 153 -16.87 -10.27 1.16
C ASP A 153 -16.68 -9.64 -0.23
N GLU A 154 -16.22 -8.38 -0.22
CA GLU A 154 -16.08 -7.56 -1.42
C GLU A 154 -14.61 -7.48 -1.89
N LYS A 155 -14.39 -7.53 -3.21
CA LYS A 155 -13.04 -7.44 -3.77
C LYS A 155 -12.63 -6.00 -3.98
N LEU A 156 -11.50 -5.62 -3.40
CA LEU A 156 -10.93 -4.28 -3.50
C LEU A 156 -9.77 -4.17 -4.50
N ASP A 157 -9.39 -5.26 -5.16
CA ASP A 157 -8.16 -5.38 -5.97
C ASP A 157 -8.43 -5.61 -7.47
N ILE A 158 -9.61 -5.26 -7.96
CA ILE A 158 -9.94 -5.37 -9.39
C ILE A 158 -9.02 -4.44 -10.18
N HIS A 159 -8.19 -4.97 -11.09
CA HIS A 159 -7.22 -4.23 -11.91
C HIS A 159 -7.90 -3.30 -12.95
N PRO A 160 -7.33 -2.13 -13.31
CA PRO A 160 -7.96 -1.20 -14.26
C PRO A 160 -8.31 -1.84 -15.61
N ASP A 161 -7.42 -2.68 -16.16
CA ASP A 161 -7.70 -3.36 -17.45
C ASP A 161 -8.93 -4.27 -17.43
N THR A 162 -9.38 -4.70 -16.24
CA THR A 162 -10.60 -5.50 -16.08
C THR A 162 -11.84 -4.60 -16.11
N ILE A 163 -11.80 -3.45 -15.42
CA ILE A 163 -12.90 -2.49 -15.40
C ILE A 163 -13.06 -1.82 -16.76
N PHE A 164 -11.96 -1.36 -17.37
CA PHE A 164 -11.95 -0.66 -18.65
C PHE A 164 -11.90 -1.59 -19.87
N LYS A 165 -12.16 -2.89 -19.69
CA LYS A 165 -12.20 -3.87 -20.80
C LYS A 165 -13.28 -3.54 -21.83
N ASN A 166 -14.48 -3.16 -21.37
CA ASN A 166 -15.58 -2.70 -22.20
C ASN A 166 -16.64 -1.96 -21.35
N SER A 167 -17.68 -1.42 -21.98
CA SER A 167 -18.77 -0.72 -21.27
C SER A 167 -19.54 -1.62 -20.31
N THR A 168 -19.74 -2.90 -20.66
CA THR A 168 -20.44 -3.85 -19.79
C THR A 168 -19.72 -4.04 -18.46
N THR A 169 -18.40 -4.22 -18.46
CA THR A 169 -17.63 -4.37 -17.23
C THR A 169 -17.70 -3.12 -16.36
N GLN A 170 -17.61 -1.92 -16.94
CA GLN A 170 -17.76 -0.67 -16.18
C GLN A 170 -19.13 -0.58 -15.49
N VAL A 171 -20.20 -0.89 -16.23
CA VAL A 171 -21.57 -0.89 -15.69
C VAL A 171 -21.68 -1.92 -14.57
N THR A 172 -21.23 -3.16 -14.77
CA THR A 172 -21.31 -4.23 -13.77
C THR A 172 -20.67 -3.83 -12.45
N TYR A 173 -19.47 -3.24 -12.48
CA TYR A 173 -18.75 -2.85 -11.25
C TYR A 173 -19.28 -1.56 -10.61
N CYS A 174 -19.95 -0.68 -11.36
CA CYS A 174 -20.46 0.60 -10.85
C CYS A 174 -21.97 0.56 -10.51
N THR A 175 -22.62 -0.59 -10.61
CA THR A 175 -24.06 -0.73 -10.37
C THR A 175 -24.33 -0.97 -8.88
N LEU A 176 -25.37 -0.29 -8.38
CA LEU A 176 -25.89 -0.47 -7.03
C LEU A 176 -26.59 -1.83 -6.90
N GLU A 177 -26.44 -2.46 -5.75
CA GLU A 177 -27.28 -3.59 -5.38
C GLU A 177 -28.69 -3.14 -4.98
N ALA A 178 -29.63 -4.08 -4.94
CA ALA A 178 -31.01 -3.77 -4.61
C ALA A 178 -31.13 -3.16 -3.21
N GLY A 179 -31.68 -1.95 -3.13
CA GLY A 179 -31.83 -1.21 -1.87
C GLY A 179 -30.60 -0.42 -1.43
N GLU A 180 -29.51 -0.46 -2.20
CA GLU A 180 -28.28 0.25 -1.90
C GLU A 180 -28.37 1.73 -2.33
N ILE A 181 -27.76 2.62 -1.54
CA ILE A 181 -27.64 4.04 -1.85
C ILE A 181 -26.19 4.32 -2.21
N PHE A 182 -25.96 5.08 -3.28
CA PHE A 182 -24.60 5.43 -3.68
C PHE A 182 -23.90 6.25 -2.58
N PRO A 183 -22.71 5.83 -2.11
CA PRO A 183 -22.00 6.47 -1.00
C PRO A 183 -21.30 7.75 -1.48
N GLN A 184 -22.09 8.81 -1.71
CA GLN A 184 -21.64 10.06 -2.31
C GLN A 184 -20.50 10.72 -1.50
N SER A 185 -20.59 10.73 -0.18
CA SER A 185 -19.55 11.29 0.68
C SER A 185 -18.21 10.58 0.53
N THR A 186 -18.22 9.25 0.47
CA THR A 186 -17.01 8.43 0.23
C THR A 186 -16.43 8.71 -1.15
N TYR A 187 -17.28 8.84 -2.17
CA TYR A 187 -16.86 9.16 -3.53
C TYR A 187 -16.24 10.56 -3.64
N ASP A 188 -16.84 11.57 -3.03
CA ASP A 188 -16.34 12.96 -3.05
C ASP A 188 -15.00 13.10 -2.30
N ASP A 189 -14.87 12.39 -1.18
CA ASP A 189 -13.62 12.30 -0.43
C ASP A 189 -12.53 11.59 -1.24
N LEU A 190 -12.87 10.49 -1.92
CA LEU A 190 -11.96 9.81 -2.84
C LEU A 190 -11.54 10.70 -3.99
N LEU A 191 -12.44 11.46 -4.62
CA LEU A 191 -12.08 12.40 -5.68
C LEU A 191 -11.09 13.46 -5.21
N SER A 192 -11.25 13.94 -3.98
CA SER A 192 -10.39 14.97 -3.40
C SER A 192 -9.05 14.43 -2.90
N ASN A 193 -9.01 13.15 -2.49
CA ASN A 193 -7.89 12.56 -1.76
C ASN A 193 -7.41 11.22 -2.36
N TYR A 194 -7.64 10.95 -3.65
CA TYR A 194 -7.40 9.63 -4.26
C TYR A 194 -5.96 9.17 -4.08
N ALA A 195 -4.98 10.09 -4.16
CA ALA A 195 -3.57 9.75 -4.03
C ALA A 195 -3.26 9.08 -2.69
N LEU A 196 -3.98 9.45 -1.63
CA LEU A 196 -3.86 8.85 -0.30
C LEU A 196 -4.86 7.71 -0.07
N LYS A 197 -6.10 7.83 -0.57
CA LYS A 197 -7.20 6.95 -0.13
C LYS A 197 -7.57 5.84 -1.11
N PHE A 198 -7.31 6.02 -2.41
CA PHE A 198 -7.58 4.98 -3.38
C PHE A 198 -6.49 3.93 -3.33
N ARG A 199 -6.85 2.64 -3.31
CA ARG A 199 -5.90 1.53 -3.21
C ARG A 199 -4.73 1.69 -4.21
N GLY A 200 -3.50 1.76 -3.71
CA GLY A 200 -2.32 2.04 -4.53
C GLY A 200 -2.09 1.02 -5.65
N LYS A 201 -2.41 -0.26 -5.41
CA LYS A 201 -2.38 -1.34 -6.42
C LYS A 201 -3.45 -1.22 -7.51
N CYS A 202 -4.39 -0.27 -7.39
CA CYS A 202 -5.33 0.12 -8.44
C CYS A 202 -4.90 1.44 -9.08
N LEU A 203 -4.54 2.43 -8.25
CA LEU A 203 -4.15 3.77 -8.67
C LEU A 203 -2.89 3.77 -9.56
N LEU A 204 -1.81 3.13 -9.10
CA LEU A 204 -0.54 3.17 -9.83
C LEU A 204 -0.65 2.45 -11.19
N PRO A 205 -1.28 1.27 -11.31
CA PRO A 205 -1.56 0.68 -12.63
C PRO A 205 -2.45 1.54 -13.53
N LEU A 206 -3.43 2.29 -12.99
CA LEU A 206 -4.24 3.21 -13.78
C LEU A 206 -3.36 4.33 -14.38
N ALA A 207 -2.49 4.92 -13.57
CA ALA A 207 -1.54 5.93 -14.05
C ALA A 207 -0.58 5.38 -15.11
N ILE A 208 -0.04 4.18 -14.90
CA ILE A 208 0.83 3.50 -15.87
C ILE A 208 0.09 3.24 -17.19
N ARG A 209 -1.17 2.82 -17.14
CA ARG A 209 -2.03 2.63 -18.31
C ARG A 209 -2.19 3.93 -19.09
N ALA A 210 -2.52 5.04 -18.41
CA ALA A 210 -2.65 6.35 -19.05
C ALA A 210 -1.32 6.80 -19.68
N LEU A 211 -0.21 6.72 -18.93
CA LEU A 211 1.12 7.09 -19.42
C LEU A 211 1.60 6.22 -20.60
N GLY A 212 1.20 4.95 -20.63
CA GLY A 212 1.53 3.98 -21.67
C GLY A 212 0.66 4.07 -22.93
N SER A 213 -0.38 4.91 -22.94
CA SER A 213 -1.24 5.14 -24.11
C SER A 213 -0.55 5.95 -25.23
N ARG A 214 0.56 6.61 -24.91
CA ARG A 214 1.32 7.45 -25.85
C ARG A 214 2.14 6.57 -26.80
N SER A 215 1.77 6.59 -28.08
CA SER A 215 2.46 5.83 -29.11
C SER A 215 3.90 6.29 -29.30
N GLY A 216 4.83 5.36 -29.46
CA GLY A 216 6.25 5.64 -29.74
C GLY A 216 7.07 6.16 -28.56
N LEU A 217 6.50 6.32 -27.37
CA LEU A 217 7.21 6.77 -26.17
C LEU A 217 7.56 5.62 -25.22
N PRO A 218 8.56 5.79 -24.33
CA PRO A 218 8.89 4.82 -23.30
C PRO A 218 7.69 4.48 -22.40
N LYS A 219 7.57 3.19 -22.04
CA LYS A 219 6.54 2.70 -21.12
C LYS A 219 7.06 2.70 -19.69
N TYR A 220 6.16 2.99 -18.77
CA TYR A 220 6.43 2.93 -17.34
C TYR A 220 6.15 1.52 -16.83
N ASN A 221 6.91 1.10 -15.82
CA ASN A 221 6.73 -0.17 -15.14
C ASN A 221 6.57 0.08 -13.65
N HIS A 222 5.60 -0.59 -13.04
CA HIS A 222 5.34 -0.54 -11.60
C HIS A 222 6.60 -0.75 -10.77
N LYS A 223 7.37 -1.80 -11.04
CA LYS A 223 8.57 -2.14 -10.27
C LYS A 223 9.64 -1.06 -10.39
N THR A 224 9.83 -0.51 -11.59
CA THR A 224 10.80 0.56 -11.83
C THR A 224 10.42 1.83 -11.10
N ILE A 225 9.13 2.22 -11.11
CA ILE A 225 8.65 3.38 -10.35
C ILE A 225 8.91 3.17 -8.85
N MET A 226 8.54 2.01 -8.30
CA MET A 226 8.76 1.70 -6.89
C MET A 226 10.25 1.76 -6.51
N GLU A 227 11.12 1.17 -7.32
CA GLU A 227 12.57 1.12 -7.08
C GLU A 227 13.22 2.50 -7.20
N GLU A 228 12.97 3.22 -8.28
CA GLU A 228 13.55 4.54 -8.52
C GLU A 228 13.12 5.53 -7.43
N THR A 229 11.85 5.50 -7.04
CA THR A 229 11.33 6.36 -5.96
C THR A 229 11.99 6.02 -4.64
N ALA A 230 12.15 4.74 -4.30
CA ALA A 230 12.80 4.34 -3.05
C ALA A 230 14.28 4.71 -2.97
N ILE A 231 14.99 4.78 -4.10
CA ILE A 231 16.44 5.05 -4.13
C ILE A 231 16.71 6.56 -4.24
N VAL A 232 16.13 7.22 -5.24
CA VAL A 232 16.46 8.62 -5.58
C VAL A 232 15.28 9.58 -5.48
N GLY A 233 14.05 9.08 -5.48
CA GLY A 233 12.83 9.90 -5.50
C GLY A 233 12.07 9.97 -4.18
N ARG A 234 12.70 9.70 -3.03
CA ARG A 234 12.03 9.73 -1.73
C ARG A 234 11.63 11.16 -1.39
N GLY A 235 10.34 11.37 -1.20
CA GLY A 235 9.75 12.61 -0.74
C GLY A 235 9.51 12.58 0.77
N ALA A 236 8.52 13.33 1.23
CA ALA A 236 8.24 13.47 2.66
C ALA A 236 7.73 12.15 3.29
N LEU A 237 6.95 11.36 2.55
CA LEU A 237 6.22 10.22 3.10
C LEU A 237 7.14 9.03 3.35
N LEU A 238 7.95 8.66 2.36
CA LEU A 238 8.94 7.60 2.53
C LEU A 238 10.03 8.03 3.51
N ASN A 239 10.50 9.29 3.46
CA ASN A 239 11.51 9.75 4.44
C ASN A 239 10.97 9.71 5.87
N ARG A 240 9.69 9.99 6.10
CA ARG A 240 9.05 9.82 7.42
C ARG A 240 9.20 8.39 7.93
N ILE A 241 8.80 7.39 7.14
CA ILE A 241 8.92 5.96 7.52
C ILE A 241 10.38 5.62 7.86
N PHE A 242 11.32 6.07 7.03
CA PHE A 242 12.75 5.77 7.21
C PHE A 242 13.30 6.42 8.49
N SER A 243 12.93 7.66 8.77
CA SER A 243 13.32 8.38 9.98
C SER A 243 12.68 7.80 11.24
N GLU A 244 11.44 7.33 11.18
CA GLU A 244 10.79 6.65 12.30
C GLU A 244 11.46 5.31 12.62
N VAL A 245 11.81 4.53 11.59
CA VAL A 245 12.62 3.31 11.77
C VAL A 245 13.96 3.63 12.42
N GLU A 246 14.65 4.69 11.96
CA GLU A 246 15.95 5.09 12.52
C GLU A 246 15.87 5.53 13.99
N LYS A 247 14.79 6.22 14.39
CA LYS A 247 14.58 6.65 15.78
C LYS A 247 14.29 5.50 16.74
N LEU A 248 13.68 4.42 16.24
CA LEU A 248 13.23 3.28 17.04
C LEU A 248 14.24 2.13 17.13
N ALA A 249 15.22 2.10 16.22
CA ALA A 249 16.23 1.06 16.10
C ALA A 249 17.48 1.38 16.93
#